data_AF-A0AAJ6B1D7-F1
#
_entry.id   AF-A0AAJ6B1D7-F1
#
_cell.length_a   1.000
_cell.length_b   1.000
_cell.length_c   1.000
_cell.angle_alpha   90.00
_cell.angle_beta   90.00
_cell.angle_gamma   90.00
#
_symmetry.space_group_name_H-M   'P 1'
#
loop_
_entity.id
_entity.type
_entity.pdbx_description
1 polymer ?
#
loop_
_entity_poly.entity_id
_entity_poly.type
_entity_poly.pdbx_seq_one_letter_code
_entity_poly.pdbx_strand_id
1 'polypeptide(L)'
;MEDEDQKKIRADFADAVNMAPAEIEKWLDTEESKQVGWPKERDGKESVGHHSGRWIIEIKRRPVADLSEADYQHMQKVVGYVHRHLAQRPDGDIEKTPWRYSLMNWGHDPK
;
A
#
# COMPACT_ATOMS: atom_id res chain seq x y z
N MET A 1 -3.09 26.20 -5.12
CA MET A 1 -4.07 25.09 -5.21
C MET A 1 -3.33 23.78 -5.22
N GLU A 2 -2.43 23.55 -6.18
CA GLU A 2 -1.63 22.31 -6.27
C GLU A 2 -0.86 21.95 -4.97
N ASP A 3 -0.26 22.93 -4.27
CA ASP A 3 0.44 22.67 -3.00
C ASP A 3 -0.51 22.25 -1.85
N GLU A 4 -1.74 22.78 -1.80
CA GLU A 4 -2.73 22.38 -0.79
C GLU A 4 -3.31 20.99 -1.09
N ASP A 5 -3.55 20.69 -2.37
CA ASP A 5 -3.99 19.37 -2.81
C ASP A 5 -2.92 18.30 -2.53
N GLN A 6 -1.65 18.60 -2.82
CA GLN A 6 -0.52 17.71 -2.52
C GLN A 6 -0.33 17.50 -1.01
N LYS A 7 -0.49 18.56 -0.19
CA LYS A 7 -0.49 18.42 1.28
C LYS A 7 -1.59 17.47 1.75
N LYS A 8 -2.81 17.62 1.22
CA LYS A 8 -3.92 16.74 1.56
C LYS A 8 -3.66 15.30 1.16
N ILE A 9 -3.16 15.04 -0.05
CA ILE A 9 -2.83 13.69 -0.51
C ILE A 9 -1.79 13.04 0.41
N ARG A 10 -0.75 13.77 0.83
CA ARG A 10 0.26 13.26 1.75
C ARG A 10 -0.32 12.94 3.13
N ALA A 11 -1.22 13.78 3.64
CA ALA A 11 -1.89 13.54 4.92
C ALA A 11 -2.77 12.28 4.85
N ASP A 12 -3.65 12.18 3.84
CA ASP A 12 -4.52 11.02 3.65
C ASP A 12 -3.69 9.74 3.45
N PHE A 13 -2.55 9.82 2.76
CA PHE A 13 -1.62 8.70 2.57
C PHE A 13 -0.93 8.28 3.88
N ALA A 14 -0.51 9.25 4.70
CA ALA A 14 0.09 8.96 6.01
C ALA A 14 -0.90 8.26 6.94
N ASP A 15 -2.18 8.64 6.88
CA ASP A 15 -3.25 7.99 7.65
C ASP A 15 -3.53 6.57 7.14
N ALA A 16 -3.51 6.37 5.81
CA ALA A 16 -3.77 5.06 5.21
C ALA A 16 -2.59 4.06 5.39
N VAL A 17 -1.34 4.51 5.34
CA VAL A 17 -0.15 3.64 5.37
C VAL A 17 0.48 3.63 6.77
N ASN A 18 -0.05 2.78 7.63
CA ASN A 18 0.33 2.69 9.04
C ASN A 18 1.60 1.85 9.32
N MET A 19 2.14 1.15 8.31
CA MET A 19 3.40 0.41 8.43
C MET A 19 4.61 1.30 8.11
N ALA A 20 5.71 1.10 8.84
CA ALA A 20 7.00 1.70 8.55
C ALA A 20 7.66 1.04 7.32
N PRO A 21 8.55 1.75 6.58
CA PRO A 21 9.17 1.18 5.38
C PRO A 21 9.87 -0.16 5.61
N ALA A 22 10.58 -0.31 6.74
CA ALA A 22 11.26 -1.55 7.08
C ALA A 22 10.29 -2.72 7.40
N GLU A 23 9.10 -2.41 7.94
CA GLU A 23 8.06 -3.42 8.19
C GLU A 23 7.45 -3.90 6.87
N ILE A 24 7.20 -2.97 5.94
CA ILE A 24 6.71 -3.30 4.60
C ILE A 24 7.76 -4.13 3.86
N GLU A 25 9.03 -3.72 3.88
CA GLU A 25 10.13 -4.45 3.23
C GLU A 25 10.22 -5.89 3.73
N LYS A 26 10.25 -6.09 5.05
CA LYS A 26 10.25 -7.42 5.67
C LYS A 26 9.01 -8.24 5.29
N TRP A 27 7.84 -7.60 5.20
CA TRP A 27 6.61 -8.27 4.81
C TRP A 27 6.65 -8.72 3.35
N LEU A 28 7.11 -7.87 2.43
CA LEU A 28 7.19 -8.19 0.99
C LEU A 28 8.14 -9.36 0.70
N ASP A 29 9.14 -9.58 1.54
CA ASP A 29 10.06 -10.71 1.37
C ASP A 29 9.41 -12.08 1.67
N THR A 30 8.23 -12.12 2.31
CA THR A 30 7.53 -13.35 2.68
C THR A 30 6.86 -14.04 1.48
N GLU A 31 6.64 -15.35 1.59
CA GLU A 31 5.91 -16.10 0.56
C GLU A 31 4.42 -15.74 0.55
N GLU A 32 3.85 -15.48 1.73
CA GLU A 32 2.47 -15.02 1.88
C GLU A 32 2.22 -13.73 1.10
N SER A 33 3.13 -12.76 1.19
CA SER A 33 3.04 -11.50 0.46
C SER A 33 3.06 -11.70 -1.06
N LYS A 34 3.92 -12.59 -1.55
CA LYS A 34 4.07 -12.90 -2.99
C LYS A 34 2.86 -13.63 -3.58
N GLN A 35 2.11 -14.36 -2.75
CA GLN A 35 0.99 -15.20 -3.17
C GLN A 35 -0.37 -14.49 -3.14
N VAL A 36 -0.47 -13.27 -2.59
CA VAL A 36 -1.75 -12.54 -2.47
C VAL A 36 -1.88 -11.38 -3.45
N GLY A 37 -3.12 -11.15 -3.88
CA GLY A 37 -3.51 -10.06 -4.76
C GLY A 37 -3.65 -10.48 -6.22
N TRP A 38 -3.86 -9.49 -7.06
CA TRP A 38 -4.10 -9.68 -8.49
C TRP A 38 -2.78 -9.64 -9.25
N PRO A 39 -2.52 -10.58 -10.19
CA PRO A 39 -1.28 -10.55 -10.97
C PRO A 39 -1.21 -9.25 -11.78
N LYS A 40 -0.03 -8.63 -11.84
CA LYS A 40 0.19 -7.38 -12.58
C LYS A 40 0.07 -7.58 -14.09
N GLU A 41 0.39 -8.78 -14.58
CA GLU A 41 0.38 -9.17 -15.98
C GLU A 41 -0.27 -10.55 -16.13
N ARG A 42 -0.69 -10.93 -17.35
CA ARG A 42 -1.42 -12.18 -17.62
C ARG A 42 -0.64 -13.45 -17.20
N ASP A 43 0.70 -13.38 -17.24
CA ASP A 43 1.63 -14.42 -16.80
C ASP A 43 2.52 -13.95 -15.62
N GLY A 44 2.08 -12.90 -14.91
CA GLY A 44 2.90 -12.14 -13.97
C GLY A 44 3.25 -12.91 -12.70
N LYS A 45 4.55 -12.98 -12.39
CA LYS A 45 5.10 -13.55 -11.14
C LYS A 45 4.87 -12.67 -9.90
N GLU A 46 4.35 -11.46 -10.08
CA GLU A 46 4.17 -10.46 -9.03
C GLU A 46 2.77 -9.85 -9.08
N SER A 47 2.16 -9.67 -7.90
CA SER A 47 0.88 -9.01 -7.77
C SER A 47 0.99 -7.48 -7.82
N VAL A 48 -0.09 -6.83 -8.24
CA VAL A 48 -0.20 -5.36 -8.24
C VAL A 48 0.06 -4.78 -6.85
N GLY A 49 -0.43 -5.46 -5.80
CA GLY A 49 -0.23 -5.05 -4.42
C GLY A 49 1.23 -5.16 -4.00
N HIS A 50 1.88 -6.29 -4.28
CA HIS A 50 3.30 -6.49 -3.93
C HIS A 50 4.19 -5.44 -4.62
N HIS A 51 3.95 -5.18 -5.90
CA HIS A 51 4.62 -4.09 -6.61
C HIS A 51 4.33 -2.71 -5.99
N SER A 52 3.07 -2.47 -5.58
CA SER A 52 2.68 -1.23 -4.90
C SER A 52 3.44 -1.03 -3.60
N GLY A 53 3.60 -2.09 -2.80
CA GLY A 53 4.37 -2.05 -1.55
C GLY A 53 5.80 -1.56 -1.75
N ARG A 54 6.49 -2.02 -2.81
CA ARG A 54 7.83 -1.52 -3.14
C ARG A 54 7.84 -0.02 -3.44
N TRP A 55 6.85 0.47 -4.19
CA TRP A 55 6.77 1.91 -4.48
C TRP A 55 6.42 2.73 -3.23
N ILE A 56 5.57 2.23 -2.34
CA ILE A 56 5.28 2.86 -1.05
C ILE A 56 6.56 3.04 -0.22
N ILE A 57 7.44 2.03 -0.19
CA ILE A 57 8.74 2.12 0.50
C ILE A 57 9.58 3.27 -0.08
N GLU A 58 9.69 3.34 -1.41
CA GLU A 58 10.43 4.41 -2.10
C GLU A 58 9.86 5.79 -1.78
N ILE A 59 8.53 5.95 -1.85
CA ILE A 59 7.85 7.21 -1.54
C ILE A 59 8.11 7.63 -0.09
N LYS A 60 7.99 6.70 0.88
CA LYS A 60 8.21 7.02 2.31
C LYS A 60 9.67 7.35 2.63
N ARG A 61 10.63 6.99 1.77
CA ARG A 61 12.05 7.31 1.93
C ARG A 61 12.46 8.62 1.23
N ARG A 62 11.64 9.16 0.33
CA ARG A 62 11.96 10.39 -0.42
C ARG A 62 11.62 11.66 0.38
N PRO A 63 12.45 12.71 0.25
CA PRO A 63 12.06 14.06 0.66
C PRO A 63 10.82 14.53 -0.10
N VAL A 64 9.98 15.34 0.54
CA VAL A 64 8.76 15.88 -0.10
C VAL A 64 9.08 16.69 -1.37
N ALA A 65 10.22 17.37 -1.40
CA ALA A 65 10.68 18.17 -2.55
C ALA A 65 11.01 17.31 -3.79
N ASP A 66 11.25 16.01 -3.61
CA ASP A 66 11.62 15.07 -4.68
C ASP A 66 10.44 14.21 -5.13
N LEU A 67 9.24 14.42 -4.57
CA LEU A 67 8.04 13.69 -4.97
C LEU A 67 7.56 14.16 -6.33
N SER A 68 7.41 13.20 -7.25
CA SER A 68 6.88 13.42 -8.59
C SER A 68 5.35 13.38 -8.60
N GLU A 69 4.74 13.91 -9.66
CA GLU A 69 3.30 13.79 -9.90
C GLU A 69 2.83 12.32 -9.90
N ALA A 70 3.65 11.40 -10.43
CA ALA A 70 3.37 9.97 -10.39
C ALA A 70 3.32 9.40 -8.95
N ASP A 71 4.13 9.95 -8.04
CA ASP A 71 4.11 9.55 -6.63
C ASP A 71 2.80 10.00 -5.97
N TYR A 72 2.33 11.22 -6.23
CA TYR A 72 1.04 11.71 -5.72
C TYR A 72 -0.14 10.89 -6.26
N GLN A 73 -0.14 10.55 -7.55
CA GLN A 73 -1.14 9.67 -8.14
C GLN A 73 -1.11 8.27 -7.50
N HIS A 74 0.10 7.75 -7.22
CA HIS A 74 0.25 6.48 -6.52
C HIS A 74 -0.30 6.55 -5.09
N MET A 75 -0.01 7.63 -4.34
CA MET A 75 -0.55 7.86 -3.00
C MET A 75 -2.08 7.82 -2.99
N GLN A 76 -2.73 8.53 -3.91
CA GLN A 76 -4.20 8.52 -4.04
C GLN A 76 -4.74 7.12 -4.33
N LYS A 77 -4.06 6.35 -5.20
CA LYS A 77 -4.41 4.97 -5.49
C LYS A 77 -4.32 4.10 -4.22
N VAL A 78 -3.27 4.27 -3.43
CA VAL A 78 -3.07 3.55 -2.16
C VAL A 78 -4.19 3.86 -1.17
N VAL A 79 -4.46 5.14 -0.92
CA VAL A 79 -5.55 5.59 -0.04
C VAL A 79 -6.88 4.97 -0.46
N GLY A 80 -7.21 5.08 -1.75
CA GLY A 80 -8.45 4.53 -2.29
C GLY A 80 -8.53 3.01 -2.16
N TYR A 81 -7.42 2.28 -2.36
CA TYR A 81 -7.38 0.84 -2.18
C TYR A 81 -7.60 0.45 -0.72
N VAL A 82 -6.82 1.04 0.21
CA VAL A 82 -6.89 0.75 1.65
C VAL A 82 -8.30 0.97 2.18
N HIS A 83 -8.92 2.13 1.90
CA HIS A 83 -10.28 2.41 2.37
C HIS A 83 -11.32 1.44 1.83
N ARG A 84 -11.27 1.10 0.53
CA ARG A 84 -12.22 0.14 -0.06
C ARG A 84 -12.03 -1.28 0.47
N HIS A 85 -10.79 -1.72 0.70
CA HIS A 85 -10.52 -3.05 1.24
C HIS A 85 -10.88 -3.14 2.72
N LEU A 86 -10.62 -2.09 3.51
CA LEU A 86 -11.05 -2.04 4.91
C LEU A 86 -12.58 -2.13 5.06
N ALA A 87 -13.34 -1.51 4.16
CA ALA A 87 -14.80 -1.61 4.15
C ALA A 87 -15.33 -3.04 3.87
N GLN A 88 -14.47 -3.93 3.37
CA GLN A 88 -14.77 -5.34 3.07
C GLN A 88 -14.20 -6.28 4.15
N ARG A 89 -13.98 -5.78 5.37
CA ARG A 89 -13.44 -6.58 6.48
C ARG A 89 -14.29 -7.85 6.70
N PRO A 90 -13.69 -9.05 6.65
CA PRO A 90 -14.41 -10.28 6.93
C PRO A 90 -14.72 -10.39 8.43
N ASP A 91 -15.77 -11.14 8.75
CA ASP A 91 -16.10 -11.48 10.14
C ASP A 91 -15.09 -12.48 10.72
N GLY A 92 -14.87 -12.40 12.03
CA GLY A 92 -14.03 -13.34 12.77
C GLY A 92 -12.55 -12.94 12.81
N ASP A 93 -11.68 -13.95 12.95
CA ASP A 93 -10.24 -13.77 13.05
C ASP A 93 -9.63 -13.41 11.68
N ILE A 94 -8.98 -12.25 11.63
CA ILE A 94 -8.37 -11.70 10.42
C ILE A 94 -6.86 -11.98 10.31
N GLU A 95 -6.22 -12.50 11.37
CA GLU A 95 -4.76 -12.52 11.52
C GLU A 95 -4.04 -13.16 10.34
N LYS A 96 -4.58 -14.29 9.84
CA LYS A 96 -3.98 -15.10 8.77
C LYS A 96 -4.88 -15.22 7.56
N THR A 97 -5.38 -14.07 7.09
CA THR A 97 -6.30 -14.01 5.95
C THR A 97 -5.66 -13.36 4.73
N PRO A 98 -6.02 -13.80 3.50
CA PRO A 98 -5.62 -13.09 2.28
C PRO A 98 -6.04 -11.61 2.28
N TRP A 99 -7.14 -11.28 2.96
CA TRP A 99 -7.62 -9.91 3.13
C TRP A 99 -6.59 -9.02 3.87
N ARG A 100 -6.14 -9.47 5.05
CA ARG A 100 -5.12 -8.75 5.83
C ARG A 100 -3.79 -8.69 5.09
N TYR A 101 -3.36 -9.82 4.54
CA TYR A 101 -2.10 -9.91 3.80
C TYR A 101 -2.08 -8.99 2.58
N SER A 102 -3.21 -8.87 1.87
CA SER A 102 -3.33 -7.91 0.78
C SER A 102 -3.24 -6.48 1.29
N LEU A 103 -3.88 -6.11 2.40
CA LEU A 103 -3.70 -4.76 2.99
C LEU A 103 -2.24 -4.48 3.38
N MET A 104 -1.51 -5.47 3.91
CA MET A 104 -0.11 -5.32 4.26
C MET A 104 0.79 -5.12 3.02
N ASN A 105 0.45 -5.71 1.87
CA ASN A 105 1.11 -5.39 0.59
C ASN A 105 0.94 -3.92 0.19
N TRP A 106 -0.10 -3.26 0.69
CA TRP A 106 -0.37 -1.83 0.50
C TRP A 106 0.06 -0.99 1.71
N GLY A 107 0.88 -1.56 2.60
CA GLY A 107 1.46 -0.87 3.75
C GLY A 107 0.48 -0.54 4.88
N HIS A 108 -0.68 -1.22 4.91
CA HIS A 108 -1.64 -1.12 5.99
C HIS A 108 -1.75 -2.45 6.73
N ASP A 109 -1.44 -2.48 8.01
CA ASP A 109 -1.69 -3.63 8.88
C ASP A 109 -2.94 -3.38 9.75
N PRO A 110 -4.09 -4.00 9.42
CA PRO A 110 -5.29 -3.91 10.24
C PRO A 110 -5.14 -4.75 11.51
N LYS A 111 -5.50 -4.16 12.66
CA LYS A 111 -5.64 -4.86 13.94
C LYS A 111 -7.11 -5.20 14.20
#